data_AF-A0A820MY37-F1
#
_entry.id   AF-A0A820MY37-F1
#
_cell.length_a   1.000
_cell.length_b   1.000
_cell.length_c   1.000
_cell.angle_alpha   90.00
_cell.angle_beta   90.00
_cell.angle_gamma   90.00
#
_symmetry.space_group_name_H-M   'P 1'
#
loop_
_entity.id
_entity.type
_entity.pdbx_description
1 polymer ?
#
loop_
_entity_poly.entity_id
_entity_poly.type
_entity_poly.pdbx_seq_one_letter_code
_entity_poly.pdbx_strand_id
1 'polypeptide(L)'
;DDDGFDVTLFDKQRELGGIWCAESAYADLHTQQPGVTMAFSDLLYGEDFAPWQKVNAYLQKYADLFDINRRIRFQTQVVSIDKDDIKNATMPWILQVKTIDGKDETYKFDFVVIATGLFSKPYIPNFRGQNKFNGSIVNPLTIKSADLLVCVH
;
A
#
# COMPACT_ATOMS: atom_id res chain seq x y z
N ASP A 1 -4.97 -7.63 -21.71
CA ASP A 1 -3.75 -8.15 -21.10
C ASP A 1 -3.85 -9.67 -21.07
N ASP A 2 -2.73 -10.36 -21.25
CA ASP A 2 -2.57 -11.63 -21.96
C ASP A 2 -3.33 -12.87 -21.43
N ASP A 3 -3.96 -12.79 -20.25
CA ASP A 3 -4.74 -13.90 -19.66
C ASP A 3 -6.27 -13.71 -19.69
N GLY A 4 -6.76 -12.57 -20.20
CA GLY A 4 -8.20 -12.34 -20.44
C GLY A 4 -9.06 -11.95 -19.23
N PHE A 5 -8.46 -11.62 -18.09
CA PHE A 5 -9.19 -11.15 -16.91
C PHE A 5 -9.61 -9.68 -17.02
N ASP A 6 -10.83 -9.37 -16.55
CA ASP A 6 -11.25 -8.01 -16.27
C ASP A 6 -10.90 -7.63 -14.83
N VAL A 7 -9.95 -6.70 -14.67
CA VAL A 7 -9.31 -6.39 -13.38
C VAL A 7 -9.68 -4.98 -12.94
N THR A 8 -10.18 -4.88 -11.70
CA THR A 8 -10.37 -3.63 -10.96
C THR A 8 -9.50 -3.65 -9.71
N LEU A 9 -8.70 -2.61 -9.49
CA LEU A 9 -7.90 -2.43 -8.28
C LEU A 9 -8.56 -1.38 -7.39
N PHE A 10 -8.57 -1.61 -6.08
CA PHE A 10 -9.04 -0.63 -5.10
C PHE A 10 -7.87 -0.23 -4.19
N ASP A 11 -7.62 1.07 -4.09
CA ASP A 11 -6.62 1.60 -3.16
C ASP A 11 -7.21 2.77 -2.38
N LYS A 12 -6.97 2.78 -1.06
CA LYS A 12 -7.41 3.89 -0.19
C LYS A 12 -6.57 5.15 -0.39
N GLN A 13 -5.34 5.01 -0.87
CA GLN A 13 -4.45 6.16 -1.11
C GLN A 13 -4.87 6.90 -2.38
N ARG A 14 -4.40 8.14 -2.51
CA ARG A 14 -4.67 8.97 -3.68
C ARG A 14 -3.77 8.68 -4.88
N GLU A 15 -2.69 7.94 -4.66
CA GLU A 15 -1.63 7.71 -5.63
C GLU A 15 -1.05 6.30 -5.50
N LEU A 16 -0.55 5.78 -6.63
CA LEU A 16 0.16 4.51 -6.69
C LEU A 16 1.51 4.62 -5.95
N GLY A 17 1.91 3.52 -5.31
CA GLY A 17 3.28 3.34 -4.79
C GLY A 17 3.34 2.78 -3.37
N GLY A 18 2.22 2.79 -2.64
CA GLY A 18 2.18 2.25 -1.27
C GLY A 18 3.17 2.96 -0.36
N ILE A 19 4.12 2.23 0.22
CA ILE A 19 5.18 2.81 1.07
C ILE A 19 6.14 3.75 0.32
N TRP A 20 6.20 3.63 -1.01
CA TRP A 20 7.06 4.42 -1.88
C TRP A 20 6.37 5.66 -2.43
N CYS A 21 5.24 6.07 -1.87
CA CYS A 21 4.55 7.30 -2.27
C CYS A 21 4.82 8.43 -1.26
N ALA A 22 4.57 9.68 -1.66
CA ALA A 22 4.90 10.85 -0.85
C ALA A 22 4.12 10.88 0.47
N GLU A 23 2.90 10.35 0.48
CA GLU A 23 2.09 10.25 1.69
C GLU A 23 2.61 9.22 2.70
N SER A 24 3.33 8.20 2.25
CA SER A 24 3.77 7.08 3.09
C SER A 24 5.24 7.18 3.46
N ALA A 25 6.11 7.57 2.53
CA ALA A 25 7.54 7.60 2.71
C ALA A 25 7.95 8.55 3.85
N TYR A 26 8.94 8.13 4.64
CA TYR A 26 9.66 9.02 5.54
C TYR A 26 10.81 9.69 4.78
N ALA A 27 11.27 10.86 5.26
CA ALA A 27 12.16 11.77 4.52
C ALA A 27 13.32 11.09 3.75
N ASP A 28 14.03 10.15 4.40
CA ASP A 28 15.23 9.49 3.84
C ASP A 28 15.01 8.00 3.55
N LEU A 29 13.79 7.59 3.19
CA LEU A 29 13.52 6.20 2.79
C LEU A 29 14.31 5.84 1.52
N HIS A 30 15.19 4.84 1.64
CA HIS A 30 15.93 4.24 0.54
C HIS A 30 15.70 2.73 0.49
N THR A 31 15.89 2.14 -0.68
CA THR A 31 15.96 0.69 -0.78
C THR A 31 17.20 0.16 -0.06
N GLN A 32 17.09 -1.00 0.56
CA GLN A 32 18.21 -1.67 1.25
C GLN A 32 18.87 -2.74 0.37
N GLN A 33 18.40 -2.88 -0.87
CA GLN A 33 18.81 -3.91 -1.81
C GLN A 33 19.19 -3.29 -3.17
N PRO A 34 20.05 -3.96 -3.96
CA PRO A 34 20.38 -3.55 -5.32
C PRO A 34 19.14 -3.44 -6.21
N GLY A 35 19.11 -2.47 -7.11
CA GLY A 35 17.97 -2.14 -7.97
C GLY A 35 17.55 -3.32 -8.84
N VAL A 36 18.52 -4.11 -9.32
CA VAL A 36 18.27 -5.31 -10.12
C VAL A 36 17.40 -6.35 -9.39
N THR A 37 17.49 -6.42 -8.06
CA THR A 37 16.70 -7.37 -7.25
C THR A 37 15.29 -6.86 -6.97
N MET A 38 15.04 -5.58 -7.20
CA MET A 38 13.75 -4.91 -6.99
C MET A 38 13.01 -4.61 -8.29
N ALA A 39 13.64 -4.84 -9.44
CA ALA A 39 13.05 -4.67 -10.75
C ALA A 39 11.97 -5.74 -11.01
N PHE A 40 10.94 -5.35 -11.77
CA PHE A 40 10.04 -6.31 -12.41
C PHE A 40 10.81 -6.99 -13.54
N SER A 41 10.53 -8.26 -13.80
CA SER A 41 11.32 -9.09 -14.72
C SER A 41 11.37 -8.57 -16.16
N ASP A 42 10.37 -7.79 -16.55
CA ASP A 42 10.14 -7.21 -17.87
C ASP A 42 10.42 -5.69 -17.94
N LEU A 43 10.79 -5.06 -16.82
CA LEU A 43 11.25 -3.68 -16.80
C LEU A 43 12.43 -3.51 -15.82
N LEU A 44 13.63 -3.38 -16.37
CA LEU A 44 14.82 -3.18 -15.55
C LEU A 44 14.77 -1.85 -14.77
N TYR A 45 15.20 -1.92 -13.52
CA TYR A 45 15.45 -0.78 -12.64
C TYR A 45 16.95 -0.64 -12.38
N GLY A 46 17.49 0.53 -12.69
CA GLY A 46 18.95 0.71 -12.84
C GLY A 46 19.68 1.30 -11.65
N GLU A 47 18.99 1.60 -10.53
CA GLU A 47 19.59 2.34 -9.42
C GLU A 47 19.63 1.48 -8.14
N ASP A 48 20.84 1.22 -7.64
CA ASP A 48 21.05 0.51 -6.38
C ASP A 48 20.82 1.45 -5.18
N PHE A 49 20.25 0.91 -4.10
CA PHE A 49 20.00 1.65 -2.86
C PHE A 49 19.23 2.96 -3.09
N ALA A 50 18.27 2.93 -4.00
CA ALA A 50 17.64 4.12 -4.53
C ALA A 50 16.73 4.80 -3.50
N PRO A 51 16.63 6.14 -3.52
CA PRO A 51 15.67 6.87 -2.68
C PRO A 51 14.23 6.58 -3.12
N TRP A 52 13.28 6.77 -2.22
CA TRP A 52 11.87 6.42 -2.45
C TRP A 52 11.27 7.10 -3.68
N GLN A 53 11.71 8.31 -4.03
CA GLN A 53 11.27 9.04 -5.21
C GLN A 53 11.60 8.29 -6.50
N LYS A 54 12.76 7.62 -6.55
CA LYS A 54 13.18 6.85 -7.73
C LYS A 54 12.40 5.55 -7.86
N VAL A 55 12.11 4.90 -6.73
CA VAL A 55 11.22 3.73 -6.70
C VAL A 55 9.80 4.13 -7.12
N ASN A 56 9.29 5.26 -6.63
CA ASN A 56 7.99 5.80 -7.02
C ASN A 56 7.91 6.02 -8.54
N ALA A 57 8.88 6.74 -9.11
CA ALA A 57 8.93 7.04 -10.53
C ALA A 57 8.99 5.76 -11.38
N TYR A 58 9.71 4.74 -10.91
CA TYR A 58 9.75 3.43 -11.54
C TYR A 58 8.38 2.74 -11.53
N LEU A 59 7.67 2.73 -10.39
CA LEU A 59 6.33 2.14 -10.28
C LEU A 59 5.31 2.89 -11.16
N GLN A 60 5.38 4.23 -11.21
CA GLN A 60 4.54 5.04 -12.08
C GLN A 60 4.79 4.71 -13.56
N LYS A 61 6.08 4.66 -13.97
CA LYS A 61 6.45 4.27 -15.33
C LYS A 61 5.93 2.88 -15.71
N TYR A 62 6.01 1.92 -14.79
CA TYR A 62 5.49 0.58 -15.00
C TYR A 62 3.97 0.60 -15.17
N ALA A 63 3.25 1.31 -14.31
CA ALA A 63 1.80 1.43 -14.40
C ALA A 63 1.33 2.11 -15.69
N ASP A 64 2.07 3.09 -16.20
CA ASP A 64 1.77 3.73 -17.49
C ASP A 64 2.05 2.79 -18.67
N LEU A 65 3.16 2.04 -18.65
CA LEU A 65 3.54 1.13 -19.72
C LEU A 65 2.49 0.03 -19.96
N PHE A 66 1.87 -0.44 -18.88
CA PHE A 66 0.87 -1.52 -18.92
C PHE A 66 -0.57 -1.01 -18.73
N ASP A 67 -0.77 0.31 -18.76
CA ASP A 67 -2.07 0.97 -18.55
C ASP A 67 -2.82 0.40 -17.33
N ILE A 68 -2.11 0.31 -16.21
CA ILE A 68 -2.65 -0.14 -14.92
C ILE A 68 -3.46 0.98 -14.29
N ASN A 69 -3.03 2.23 -14.46
CA ASN A 69 -3.65 3.40 -13.84
C ASN A 69 -5.17 3.51 -14.13
N ARG A 70 -5.63 3.19 -15.35
CA ARG A 70 -7.07 3.19 -15.68
C ARG A 70 -7.90 2.19 -14.86
N ARG A 71 -7.26 1.13 -14.33
CA ARG A 71 -7.91 0.05 -13.59
C ARG A 71 -7.97 0.31 -12.09
N ILE A 72 -7.27 1.33 -11.61
CA ILE A 72 -7.19 1.65 -10.19
C ILE A 72 -8.29 2.64 -9.81
N ARG A 73 -9.06 2.27 -8.79
CA ARG A 73 -9.96 3.16 -8.07
C ARG A 73 -9.24 3.64 -6.82
N PHE A 74 -8.57 4.77 -6.96
CA PHE A 74 -7.94 5.47 -5.84
C PHE A 74 -8.99 6.01 -4.85
N GLN A 75 -8.52 6.36 -3.66
CA GLN A 75 -9.35 6.91 -2.59
C GLN A 75 -10.60 6.05 -2.29
N THR A 76 -10.48 4.74 -2.49
CA THR A 76 -11.55 3.75 -2.32
C THR A 76 -11.04 2.63 -1.43
N GLN A 77 -11.51 2.60 -0.18
CA GLN A 77 -11.09 1.62 0.81
C GLN A 77 -12.01 0.40 0.78
N VAL A 78 -11.43 -0.80 0.58
CA VAL A 78 -12.15 -2.05 0.86
C VAL A 78 -12.32 -2.20 2.38
N VAL A 79 -13.57 -2.31 2.84
CA VAL A 79 -13.93 -2.42 4.27
C VAL A 79 -14.23 -3.86 4.69
N SER A 80 -14.79 -4.68 3.79
CA SER A 80 -14.98 -6.11 4.02
C SER A 80 -14.88 -6.91 2.71
N ILE A 81 -14.52 -8.18 2.87
CA ILE A 81 -14.50 -9.19 1.81
C ILE A 81 -15.20 -10.42 2.39
N ASP A 82 -16.35 -10.77 1.83
CA ASP A 82 -17.20 -11.83 2.32
C ASP A 82 -17.48 -12.84 1.18
N LYS A 83 -17.79 -14.09 1.54
CA LYS A 83 -18.29 -15.06 0.56
C LYS A 83 -19.80 -14.92 0.43
N ASP A 84 -20.28 -14.99 -0.81
CA ASP A 84 -21.70 -15.08 -1.11
C ASP A 84 -22.26 -16.44 -0.64
N ASP A 85 -23.36 -16.41 0.08
CA ASP A 85 -24.04 -17.62 0.60
C ASP A 85 -24.79 -18.39 -0.49
N ILE A 86 -24.91 -17.83 -1.71
CA ILE A 86 -25.51 -18.50 -2.86
C ILE A 86 -24.62 -19.67 -3.32
N LYS A 87 -25.17 -20.89 -3.24
CA LYS A 87 -24.49 -22.10 -3.75
C LYS A 87 -24.20 -21.96 -5.25
N ASN A 88 -22.95 -22.24 -5.63
CA ASN A 88 -22.45 -22.17 -7.01
C ASN A 88 -22.57 -20.79 -7.67
N ALA A 89 -22.50 -19.71 -6.87
CA ALA A 89 -22.39 -18.35 -7.42
C ALA A 89 -21.16 -18.25 -8.35
N THR A 90 -21.34 -17.64 -9.53
CA THR A 90 -20.25 -17.41 -10.49
C THR A 90 -19.21 -16.44 -9.93
N MET A 91 -19.67 -15.39 -9.23
CA MET A 91 -18.85 -14.41 -8.53
C MET A 91 -19.07 -14.54 -7.00
N PRO A 92 -18.38 -15.47 -6.33
CA PRO A 92 -18.66 -15.80 -4.94
C PRO A 92 -18.09 -14.78 -3.94
N TRP A 93 -17.31 -13.78 -4.37
CA TRP A 93 -16.73 -12.80 -3.46
C TRP A 93 -17.53 -11.51 -3.50
N ILE A 94 -17.92 -11.02 -2.32
CA ILE A 94 -18.60 -9.75 -2.12
C ILE A 94 -17.63 -8.80 -1.45
N LEU A 95 -17.34 -7.68 -2.10
CA LEU A 95 -16.52 -6.60 -1.57
C LEU A 95 -17.41 -5.44 -1.16
N GLN A 96 -17.28 -5.02 0.10
CA GLN A 96 -17.81 -3.73 0.54
C GLN A 96 -16.68 -2.72 0.48
N VAL A 97 -16.91 -1.58 -0.17
CA VAL A 97 -15.94 -0.49 -0.27
C VAL A 97 -16.54 0.83 0.18
N LYS A 98 -15.70 1.68 0.76
CA LYS A 98 -16.02 3.05 1.15
C LYS A 98 -15.13 4.01 0.36
N THR A 99 -15.75 4.90 -0.40
CA THR A 99 -15.06 5.98 -1.12
C THR A 99 -14.74 7.14 -0.17
N ILE A 100 -13.83 8.03 -0.59
CA ILE A 100 -13.43 9.21 0.21
C ILE A 100 -14.56 10.21 0.46
N ASP A 101 -15.55 10.29 -0.43
CA ASP A 101 -16.78 11.07 -0.23
C ASP A 101 -17.79 10.37 0.69
N GLY A 102 -17.42 9.23 1.27
CA GLY A 102 -18.19 8.52 2.29
C GLY A 102 -19.26 7.59 1.73
N LYS A 103 -19.31 7.35 0.42
CA LYS A 103 -20.28 6.43 -0.18
C LYS A 103 -19.85 4.99 0.07
N ASP A 104 -20.82 4.17 0.43
CA ASP A 104 -20.68 2.72 0.52
C ASP A 104 -21.11 2.10 -0.81
N GLU A 105 -20.24 1.29 -1.40
CA GLU A 105 -20.48 0.58 -2.66
C GLU A 105 -20.21 -0.92 -2.46
N THR A 106 -20.95 -1.77 -3.18
CA THR A 106 -20.78 -3.22 -3.15
C THR A 106 -20.39 -3.74 -4.52
N TYR A 107 -19.37 -4.61 -4.57
CA TYR A 107 -18.90 -5.26 -5.79
C TYR A 107 -18.88 -6.77 -5.63
N LYS A 108 -19.03 -7.50 -6.74
CA LYS A 108 -18.86 -8.95 -6.78
C LYS A 108 -17.75 -9.34 -7.75
N PHE A 109 -16.96 -10.34 -7.39
CA PHE A 109 -15.84 -10.83 -8.20
C PHE A 109 -15.73 -12.35 -8.19
N ASP A 110 -15.19 -12.91 -9.26
CA ASP A 110 -14.84 -14.33 -9.37
C ASP A 110 -13.62 -14.67 -8.49
N PHE A 111 -12.65 -13.75 -8.43
CA PHE A 111 -11.40 -13.88 -7.68
C PHE A 111 -11.04 -12.58 -6.97
N VAL A 112 -10.33 -12.70 -5.85
CA VAL A 112 -9.82 -11.56 -5.08
C VAL A 112 -8.36 -11.79 -4.74
N VAL A 113 -7.50 -10.81 -5.04
CA VAL A 113 -6.10 -10.79 -4.66
C VAL A 113 -5.90 -9.70 -3.61
N ILE A 114 -5.31 -10.05 -2.47
CA ILE A 114 -5.07 -9.10 -1.38
C ILE A 114 -3.61 -8.63 -1.44
N ALA A 115 -3.43 -7.34 -1.70
CA ALA A 115 -2.12 -6.69 -1.84
C ALA A 115 -1.95 -5.48 -0.89
N THR A 116 -2.50 -5.55 0.33
CA THR A 116 -2.54 -4.41 1.28
C THR A 116 -1.20 -4.11 1.98
N GLY A 117 -0.17 -4.93 1.74
CA GLY A 117 1.11 -4.87 2.45
C GLY A 117 1.00 -5.20 3.95
N LEU A 118 2.15 -5.26 4.63
CA LEU A 118 2.26 -5.62 6.06
C LEU A 118 2.38 -4.41 7.00
N PHE A 119 2.73 -3.23 6.47
CA PHE A 119 3.20 -2.09 7.27
C PHE A 119 2.21 -0.92 7.34
N SER A 120 0.90 -1.20 7.29
CA SER A 120 -0.12 -0.15 7.17
C SER A 120 -0.80 0.26 8.47
N LYS A 121 -0.63 -0.50 9.57
CA LYS A 121 -1.23 -0.22 10.88
C LYS A 121 -0.15 -0.11 11.96
N PRO A 122 0.00 1.05 12.63
CA PRO A 122 0.92 1.19 13.73
C PRO A 122 0.47 0.36 14.92
N TYR A 123 1.43 -0.28 15.57
CA TYR A 123 1.24 -0.98 16.82
C TYR A 123 2.23 -0.42 17.85
N ILE A 124 1.70 0.06 18.98
CA ILE A 124 2.50 0.46 20.13
C ILE A 124 2.24 -0.58 21.22
N PRO A 125 3.21 -1.45 21.53
CA PRO A 125 3.02 -2.44 22.59
C PRO A 125 2.90 -1.77 23.96
N ASN A 126 2.10 -2.36 24.84
CA ASN A 126 2.10 -1.99 26.25
C ASN A 126 3.32 -2.62 26.95
N PHE A 127 4.13 -1.83 27.64
CA PHE A 127 5.28 -2.34 28.39
C PHE A 127 5.36 -1.76 29.81
N ARG A 128 6.02 -2.51 30.70
CA ARG A 128 6.10 -2.14 32.12
C ARG A 128 6.84 -0.82 32.31
N GLY A 129 6.23 0.11 33.04
CA GLY A 129 6.81 1.43 33.31
C GLY A 129 6.63 2.44 32.18
N GLN A 130 5.89 2.11 31.12
CA GLN A 130 5.57 3.01 30.02
C GLN A 130 4.92 4.32 30.49
N ASN A 131 4.05 4.26 31.50
CA ASN A 131 3.40 5.43 32.12
C ASN A 131 4.32 6.28 33.00
N LYS A 132 5.54 5.82 33.29
CA LYS A 132 6.55 6.56 34.06
C LYS A 132 7.56 7.28 33.16
N PHE A 133 7.53 7.01 31.86
CA PHE A 133 8.36 7.68 30.89
C PHE A 133 7.77 9.06 30.58
N ASN A 134 8.54 10.12 30.84
CA ASN A 134 8.09 11.50 30.64
C ASN A 134 8.34 12.01 29.20
N GLY A 135 8.91 11.19 28.32
CA GLY A 135 9.12 11.51 26.91
C GLY A 135 7.99 11.01 26.01
N SER A 136 8.11 11.31 24.72
CA SER A 136 7.15 10.84 23.71
C SER A 136 7.53 9.45 23.20
N ILE A 137 6.55 8.54 23.15
CA ILE A 137 6.67 7.23 22.50
C ILE A 137 6.01 7.35 21.13
N VAL A 138 6.77 7.12 20.08
CA VAL A 138 6.30 7.22 18.69
C VAL A 138 6.45 5.88 17.99
N ASN A 139 5.50 5.57 17.09
CA ASN A 139 5.62 4.41 16.21
C ASN A 139 6.38 4.81 14.93
N PRO A 140 7.30 3.99 14.41
CA PRO A 140 8.05 4.31 13.18
C PRO A 140 7.18 4.69 11.98
N LEU A 141 5.98 4.13 11.84
CA LEU A 141 5.03 4.45 10.76
C LEU A 141 4.46 5.88 10.85
N THR A 142 4.61 6.55 12.00
CA THR A 142 4.13 7.92 12.23
C THR A 142 5.23 8.97 12.06
N ILE A 143 6.48 8.53 11.88
CA ILE A 143 7.63 9.44 11.71
C ILE A 143 7.68 9.90 10.24
N LYS A 144 7.68 11.22 10.05
CA LYS A 144 7.76 11.84 8.71
C LYS A 144 9.06 12.61 8.48
N SER A 145 9.70 13.10 9.54
CA SER A 145 11.00 13.77 9.49
C SER A 145 11.96 13.21 10.54
N ALA A 146 13.26 13.37 10.28
CA ALA A 146 14.34 12.93 11.18
C ALA A 146 14.41 13.76 12.48
N ASP A 147 13.70 14.89 12.58
CA ASP A 147 13.71 15.78 13.75
C ASP A 147 13.09 15.14 15.01
N LEU A 148 12.35 14.04 14.85
CA LEU A 148 11.69 13.29 15.92
C LEU A 148 12.56 12.20 16.57
N LEU A 149 13.78 11.97 16.08
CA LEU A 149 14.73 11.02 16.68
C LEU A 149 15.51 11.70 17.80
N VAL A 150 14.89 11.85 18.97
CA VAL A 150 15.63 12.24 20.19
C VAL A 150 16.36 11.00 20.70
N CYS A 151 17.67 10.94 20.47
CA CYS A 151 18.56 9.95 21.08
C CYS A 151 18.51 10.08 22.60
N VAL A 152 18.15 9.00 23.29
CA VAL A 152 18.34 8.87 24.74
C VAL A 152 19.66 8.11 24.93
N HIS A 153 20.66 8.74 25.55
CA HIS A 153 21.85 8.07 26.09
C HIS A 153 21.49 7.30 27.36
#